data_AF-A0A9E7D4A4-F1
#
_entry.id   AF-A0A9E7D4A4-F1
#
_cell.length_a   1.000
_cell.length_b   1.000
_cell.length_c   1.000
_cell.angle_alpha   90.00
_cell.angle_beta   90.00
_cell.angle_gamma   90.00
#
_symmetry.space_group_name_H-M   'P 1'
#
loop_
_entity.id
_entity.type
_entity.pdbx_description
1 polymer ?
#
loop_
_entity_poly.entity_id
_entity_poly.type
_entity_poly.pdbx_seq_one_letter_code
_entity_poly.pdbx_strand_id
1 'polypeptide(L)'
;MVESPTLKHAGATWWHTDDYASPNLSKASLGEFFLVALSAGAQIGEVWPFNYRYARSLVQVSLFATEAQKAEIEAKTRYRLRKPPVVKPC
;
A
#
# COMPACT_ATOMS: atom_id res chain seq x y z
N MET A 1 9.94 -9.09 7.07
CA MET A 1 8.86 -8.11 7.28
C MET A 1 8.17 -8.48 8.59
N VAL A 2 8.08 -7.58 9.57
CA VAL A 2 7.47 -7.89 10.87
C VAL A 2 5.98 -7.57 10.77
N GLU A 3 5.13 -8.58 10.85
CA GLU A 3 3.67 -8.41 10.85
C GLU A 3 3.21 -7.94 12.23
N SER A 4 2.36 -6.91 12.28
CA SER A 4 1.72 -6.51 13.53
C SER A 4 0.82 -7.65 14.06
N PRO A 5 1.04 -8.15 15.29
CA PRO A 5 0.26 -9.25 15.84
C PRO A 5 -1.24 -8.93 15.92
N THR A 6 -1.58 -7.68 16.26
CA THR A 6 -2.98 -7.22 16.38
C THR A 6 -3.69 -7.22 15.04
N LEU A 7 -3.04 -6.71 13.99
CA LEU A 7 -3.58 -6.71 12.63
C LEU A 7 -3.70 -8.14 12.09
N LYS A 8 -2.74 -9.02 12.39
CA LYS A 8 -2.79 -10.42 12.00
C LYS A 8 -3.99 -11.13 12.61
N HIS A 9 -4.27 -10.91 13.90
CA HIS A 9 -5.47 -11.43 14.55
C HIS A 9 -6.77 -10.84 13.97
N ALA A 10 -6.74 -9.61 13.48
CA ALA A 10 -7.87 -8.98 12.79
C ALA A 10 -8.07 -9.45 11.34
N GLY A 11 -7.27 -10.40 10.84
CA GLY A 11 -7.38 -10.93 9.48
C GLY A 11 -6.71 -10.05 8.41
N ALA A 12 -5.73 -9.22 8.80
CA ALA A 12 -4.97 -8.44 7.84
C ALA A 12 -4.16 -9.33 6.89
N THR A 13 -4.03 -8.86 5.66
CA THR A 13 -3.23 -9.50 4.62
C THR A 13 -2.35 -8.46 3.94
N TRP A 14 -1.34 -8.93 3.22
CA TRP A 14 -0.50 -8.06 2.41
C TRP A 14 -1.24 -7.57 1.17
N TRP A 15 -1.08 -6.29 0.88
CA TRP A 15 -1.63 -5.59 -0.27
C TRP A 15 -0.54 -4.77 -0.93
N HIS A 16 -0.58 -4.66 -2.25
CA HIS A 16 0.37 -3.89 -3.03
C HIS A 16 -0.35 -2.85 -3.89
N THR A 17 0.22 -1.67 -4.04
CA THR A 17 -0.29 -0.66 -4.98
C THR A 17 -0.16 -1.14 -6.43
N ASP A 18 -1.20 -0.92 -7.22
CA ASP A 18 -1.25 -1.24 -8.65
C ASP A 18 -0.43 -0.25 -9.49
N ASP A 19 0.21 -0.69 -10.57
CA ASP A 19 1.18 0.11 -11.35
C ASP A 19 0.57 1.39 -11.95
N TYR A 20 -0.71 1.39 -12.30
CA TYR A 20 -1.39 2.58 -12.84
C TYR A 20 -2.13 3.40 -11.79
N ALA A 21 -2.19 2.91 -10.55
CA ALA A 21 -2.88 3.54 -9.44
C ALA A 21 -2.01 3.57 -8.17
N SER A 22 -0.70 3.71 -8.35
CA SER A 22 0.28 3.85 -7.28
C SER A 22 0.57 5.32 -7.00
N PRO A 23 1.05 5.66 -5.79
CA PRO A 23 1.62 6.98 -5.54
C PRO A 23 2.85 7.20 -6.41
N ASN A 24 3.22 8.47 -6.54
CA ASN A 24 4.45 8.88 -7.22
C ASN A 24 5.39 9.60 -6.26
N LEU A 25 6.65 9.76 -6.68
CA LEU A 25 7.71 10.42 -5.93
C LEU A 25 7.53 11.95 -5.92
N SER A 26 6.43 12.40 -5.32
CA SER A 26 6.14 13.79 -4.99
C SER A 26 5.64 13.87 -3.55
N LYS A 27 5.96 14.99 -2.87
CA LYS A 27 5.55 15.21 -1.48
C LYS A 27 4.04 15.12 -1.30
N ALA A 28 3.27 15.69 -2.24
CA ALA A 28 1.82 15.68 -2.19
C ALA A 28 1.25 14.25 -2.32
N SER A 29 1.71 13.48 -3.32
CA SER A 29 1.19 12.13 -3.57
C SER A 29 1.55 11.16 -2.44
N LEU A 30 2.80 11.17 -1.97
CA LEU A 30 3.21 10.32 -0.85
C LEU A 30 2.55 10.77 0.47
N GLY A 31 2.48 12.07 0.71
CA GLY A 31 1.86 12.63 1.91
C GLY A 31 0.38 12.24 2.02
N GLU A 32 -0.37 12.40 0.94
CA GLU A 32 -1.77 11.96 0.85
C GLU A 32 -1.90 10.46 1.12
N PHE A 33 -1.13 9.62 0.42
CA PHE A 33 -1.21 8.16 0.55
C PHE A 33 -0.87 7.69 1.98
N PHE A 34 0.27 8.12 2.53
CA PHE A 34 0.70 7.67 3.85
C PHE A 34 -0.20 8.21 4.95
N LEU A 35 -0.68 9.45 4.84
CA LEU A 35 -1.63 10.00 5.79
C LEU A 35 -2.90 9.15 5.85
N VAL A 36 -3.49 8.83 4.70
CA VAL A 36 -4.72 8.03 4.67
C VAL A 36 -4.47 6.60 5.13
N ALA A 37 -3.39 5.95 4.68
CA ALA A 37 -3.08 4.57 5.06
C ALA A 37 -2.85 4.43 6.58
N LEU A 38 -2.07 5.34 7.17
CA LEU A 38 -1.83 5.35 8.61
C LEU A 38 -3.07 5.72 9.41
N SER A 39 -3.90 6.64 8.90
CA SER A 39 -5.17 7.01 9.56
C SER A 39 -6.19 5.87 9.59
N ALA A 40 -6.18 5.01 8.56
CA ALA A 40 -6.97 3.78 8.54
C ALA A 40 -6.42 2.69 9.48
N GLY A 41 -5.24 2.90 10.07
CA GLY A 41 -4.56 1.93 10.94
C GLY A 41 -3.88 0.79 10.17
N ALA A 42 -3.59 0.98 8.87
CA ALA A 42 -2.81 0.02 8.11
C ALA A 42 -1.33 0.12 8.49
N GLN A 43 -0.62 -1.00 8.44
CA GLN A 43 0.83 -1.03 8.63
C GLN A 43 1.53 -0.91 7.27
N ILE A 44 2.50 0.00 7.19
CA ILE A 44 3.38 0.12 6.01
C ILE A 44 4.46 -0.97 6.10
N GLY A 45 4.59 -1.76 5.04
CA GLY A 45 5.63 -2.79 4.94
C GLY A 45 6.85 -2.30 4.19
N GLU A 46 6.71 -2.12 2.89
CA GLU A 46 7.82 -1.85 1.99
C GLU A 46 7.46 -0.72 1.03
N VAL A 47 8.43 0.14 0.74
CA VAL A 47 8.27 1.32 -0.13
C VAL A 47 9.37 1.25 -1.17
N TRP A 48 8.99 1.03 -2.42
CA TRP A 48 9.92 0.87 -3.54
C TRP A 48 9.72 1.96 -4.59
N PRO A 49 10.59 2.98 -4.63
CA PRO A 49 10.61 3.93 -5.73
C PRO A 49 11.26 3.29 -6.97
N PHE A 50 10.61 3.35 -8.12
CA PHE A 50 11.14 2.78 -9.37
C PHE A 50 12.45 3.43 -9.79
N ASN A 51 12.50 4.77 -9.78
CA ASN A 51 13.74 5.51 -9.97
C ASN A 51 13.76 6.80 -9.17
N TYR A 52 14.48 6.79 -8.05
CA TYR A 52 14.58 7.91 -7.12
C TYR A 52 15.21 9.18 -7.73
N ARG A 53 15.90 9.07 -8.87
CA ARG A 53 16.54 10.21 -9.55
C ARG A 53 15.57 11.03 -10.41
N TYR A 54 14.38 10.50 -10.72
CA TYR A 54 13.38 11.18 -11.53
C TYR A 54 12.21 11.66 -10.66
N ALA A 55 11.89 12.95 -10.79
CA ALA A 55 10.73 13.53 -10.13
C ALA A 55 9.45 12.82 -10.58
N ARG A 56 8.52 12.56 -9.65
CA ARG A 56 7.25 11.86 -9.92
C ARG A 56 7.42 10.44 -10.47
N SER A 57 8.57 9.81 -10.24
CA SER A 57 8.74 8.37 -10.51
C SER A 57 7.68 7.56 -9.77
N LEU A 58 7.30 6.43 -10.34
CA LEU A 58 6.35 5.50 -9.73
C LEU A 58 6.90 4.96 -8.41
N VAL A 59 6.05 4.87 -7.39
CA VAL A 59 6.40 4.29 -6.08
C VAL A 59 5.44 3.16 -5.79
N GLN A 60 5.96 1.94 -5.73
CA GLN A 60 5.20 0.78 -5.27
C GLN A 60 5.24 0.73 -3.75
N VAL A 61 4.09 0.51 -3.11
CA VAL A 61 4.00 0.38 -1.66
C VAL A 61 3.27 -0.90 -1.29
N SER A 62 3.82 -1.61 -0.32
CA SER A 62 3.24 -2.79 0.31
C SER A 62 2.64 -2.39 1.66
N LEU A 63 1.37 -2.75 1.89
CA LEU A 63 0.61 -2.48 3.11
C LEU A 63 0.13 -3.80 3.72
N PHE A 64 0.20 -3.90 5.05
CA PHE A 64 -0.46 -4.95 5.80
C PHE A 64 -1.74 -4.38 6.41
N ALA A 65 -2.88 -4.80 5.88
CA ALA A 65 -4.17 -4.19 6.18
C ALA A 65 -5.32 -5.20 6.08
N THR A 66 -6.38 -4.95 6.82
CA THR A 66 -7.65 -5.69 6.66
C THR A 66 -8.40 -5.22 5.42
N GLU A 67 -9.39 -5.99 4.98
CA GLU A 67 -10.20 -5.66 3.81
C GLU A 67 -11.04 -4.38 4.02
N ALA A 68 -11.48 -4.13 5.27
CA ALA A 68 -12.16 -2.89 5.64
C ALA A 68 -11.23 -1.67 5.53
N GLN A 69 -10.00 -1.78 6.03
CA GLN A 69 -8.99 -0.72 5.93
C GLN A 69 -8.62 -0.44 4.47
N LYS A 70 -8.48 -1.49 3.66
CA LYS A 70 -8.28 -1.36 2.21
C LYS A 70 -9.42 -0.56 1.58
N ALA A 71 -10.67 -0.93 1.84
CA ALA A 71 -11.83 -0.24 1.27
C ALA A 71 -11.88 1.24 1.68
N GLU A 72 -11.50 1.56 2.92
CA GLU A 72 -11.40 2.94 3.40
C GLU A 72 -10.33 3.74 2.64
N ILE A 73 -9.14 3.15 2.43
CA ILE A 73 -8.05 3.78 1.69
C ILE A 73 -8.46 4.02 0.23
N GLU A 74 -9.08 3.04 -0.43
CA GLU A 74 -9.51 3.15 -1.83
C GLU A 74 -10.71 4.09 -2.03
N ALA A 75 -11.54 4.29 -1.00
CA ALA A 75 -12.64 5.26 -1.01
C ALA A 75 -12.14 6.70 -0.85
N LYS A 76 -11.12 6.91 -0.01
CA LYS A 76 -10.54 8.23 0.28
C LYS A 76 -9.49 8.67 -0.74
N THR A 77 -8.92 7.74 -1.50
CA THR A 77 -7.84 8.02 -2.44
C THR A 77 -8.12 7.43 -3.81
N ARG A 78 -7.40 7.92 -4.82
CA ARG A 78 -7.40 7.33 -6.16
C ARG A 78 -6.58 6.04 -6.28
N TYR A 79 -5.83 5.67 -5.23
CA TYR A 79 -4.91 4.54 -5.29
C TYR A 79 -5.66 3.22 -5.19
N ARG A 80 -5.12 2.17 -5.82
CA ARG A 80 -5.76 0.83 -5.83
C ARG A 80 -4.78 -0.23 -5.33
N LEU A 81 -5.31 -1.14 -4.53
CA LEU A 81 -4.57 -2.16 -3.82
C LEU A 81 -4.95 -3.55 -4.33
N ARG A 82 -3.95 -4.31 -4.75
CA ARG A 82 -4.07 -5.69 -5.22
C ARG A 82 -3.44 -6.66 -4.23
N LYS A 83 -3.95 -7.89 -4.20
CA LYS A 83 -3.31 -8.97 -3.45
C LYS A 83 -1.97 -9.33 -4.10
N PRO A 84 -0.98 -9.79 -3.32
CA PRO A 84 0.26 -10.31 -3.87
C PRO A 84 -0.02 -11.42 -4.89
N PRO A 85 0.80 -11.52 -5.95
CA PRO A 85 0.71 -12.64 -6.85
C PRO A 85 1.00 -13.94 -6.10
N VAL A 86 0.11 -14.92 -6.23
CA VAL A 86 0.30 -16.26 -5.67
C VAL A 86 0.90 -17.13 -6.78
N VAL A 87 2.07 -17.72 -6.53
CA VAL A 87 2.62 -18.75 -7.41
C VAL A 87 1.65 -19.94 -7.36
N LYS A 88 0.91 -20.15 -8.46
CA LYS A 88 0.08 -21.35 -8.57
C LYS A 88 1.01 -22.54 -8.80
N PRO A 89 0.95 -23.60 -7.95
CA PRO A 89 1.65 -24.83 -8.28
C PRO A 89 1.07 -25.38 -9.59
N CYS A 90 1.96 -25.79 -10.48
CA CYS A 90 1.65 -26.37 -11.79
C CYS A 90 0.91 -27.70 -11.65
#